data_AF-Q877E7-F1
#
_entry.id   AF-Q877E7-F1
#
_cell.length_a   1.000
_cell.length_b   1.000
_cell.length_c   1.000
_cell.angle_alpha   90.00
_cell.angle_beta   90.00
_cell.angle_gamma   90.00
#
_symmetry.space_group_name_H-M   'P 1'
#
loop_
_entity.id
_entity.type
_entity.pdbx_description
1 polymer ?
#
loop_
_entity_poly.entity_id
_entity_poly.type
_entity_poly.pdbx_seq_one_letter_code
_entity_poly.pdbx_strand_id
1 'polypeptide(L)' 'GFYIEDDGPGIPVEDREKVFEAGYSTSESGTGLGLNIVKRVADAHGWDIRVTESSMGGTRFEITGLEIIE' A
#
# COMPACT_ATOMS: atom_id res chain seq x y z
N GLY A 1 0.83 9.08 11.47
CA GLY A 1 0.45 8.25 10.31
C GLY A 1 -0.93 7.69 10.52
N PHE A 2 -1.48 7.02 9.52
CA PHE A 2 -2.65 6.16 9.66
C PHE A 2 -2.41 4.88 8.84
N TYR A 3 -3.25 3.87 9.04
CA TYR A 3 -3.16 2.63 8.29
C TYR A 3 -4.54 2.10 7.92
N ILE A 4 -4.56 1.24 6.91
CA ILE A 4 -5.70 0.40 6.54
C ILE A 4 -5.21 -1.04 6.59
N GLU A 5 -5.95 -1.92 7.25
CA GLU A 5 -5.61 -3.35 7.31
C GLU A 5 -6.82 -4.26 7.06
N ASP A 6 -6.55 -5.45 6.54
CA ASP A 6 -7.52 -6.52 6.30
C ASP A 6 -7.09 -7.84 6.97
N ASP A 7 -7.97 -8.84 6.92
CA ASP A 7 -7.78 -10.22 7.38
C ASP A 7 -7.67 -11.22 6.21
N GLY A 8 -7.28 -10.74 5.03
CA GLY A 8 -7.09 -11.54 3.83
C GLY A 8 -5.82 -12.39 3.85
N PRO A 9 -5.37 -12.92 2.69
CA PRO A 9 -4.19 -13.78 2.59
C PRO A 9 -2.85 -13.05 2.78
N GLY A 10 -2.87 -11.71 2.86
CA GLY A 10 -1.66 -10.88 2.92
C GLY A 10 -0.92 -10.75 1.59
N ILE A 11 0.23 -10.07 1.65
CA ILE A 11 1.14 -9.88 0.52
C ILE A 11 2.52 -10.48 0.87
N PRO A 12 3.06 -11.41 0.05
CA PRO A 12 4.40 -11.97 0.23
C PRO A 12 5.46 -10.89 0.33
N VAL A 13 6.47 -11.07 1.18
CA VAL A 13 7.48 -10.05 1.48
C VAL A 13 8.20 -9.57 0.23
N GLU A 14 8.51 -10.49 -0.68
CA GLU A 14 9.16 -10.27 -1.97
C GLU A 14 8.36 -9.41 -2.96
N ASP A 15 7.07 -9.23 -2.73
CA ASP A 15 6.17 -8.48 -3.61
C ASP A 15 5.72 -7.14 -3.01
N ARG A 16 6.00 -6.88 -1.72
CA ARG A 16 5.55 -5.68 -1.00
C ARG A 16 6.03 -4.36 -1.59
N GLU A 17 7.17 -4.36 -2.28
CA GLU A 17 7.64 -3.18 -3.02
C GLU A 17 7.05 -3.14 -4.43
N LYS A 18 6.95 -4.30 -5.10
CA LYS A 18 6.47 -4.43 -6.48
C LYS A 18 5.01 -4.06 -6.65
N VAL A 19 4.19 -4.22 -5.60
CA VAL A 19 2.76 -3.88 -5.65
C VAL A 19 2.49 -2.41 -5.96
N PHE A 20 3.48 -1.52 -5.78
CA PHE A 20 3.39 -0.11 -6.15
C PHE A 20 3.87 0.18 -7.58
N GLU A 21 4.42 -0.79 -8.30
CA GLU A 21 4.83 -0.65 -9.70
C GLU A 21 3.60 -0.53 -10.62
N ALA A 22 3.72 0.30 -11.65
CA ALA A 22 2.64 0.48 -12.61
C ALA A 22 2.40 -0.80 -13.41
N GLY A 23 1.17 -1.34 -13.31
CA GLY A 23 0.78 -2.54 -14.04
C GLY A 23 0.97 -3.84 -13.26
N TYR A 24 1.53 -3.80 -12.04
CA TYR A 24 1.58 -4.99 -11.19
C TYR A 24 0.17 -5.41 -10.77
N SER A 25 -0.22 -6.64 -11.09
CA SER A 25 -1.47 -7.25 -10.62
C SER A 25 -1.34 -8.76 -10.53
N THR A 26 -1.98 -9.34 -9.52
CA THR A 26 -2.19 -10.79 -9.39
C THR A 26 -3.54 -11.24 -9.94
N SER A 27 -4.36 -10.29 -10.42
CA SER A 27 -5.67 -10.55 -11.03
C SER A 27 -5.59 -10.49 -12.55
N GLU A 28 -6.19 -11.45 -13.25
CA GLU A 28 -6.25 -11.49 -14.72
C GLU A 28 -7.02 -10.31 -15.34
N SER A 29 -7.91 -9.68 -14.58
CA SER A 29 -8.71 -8.53 -15.03
C SER A 29 -8.23 -7.19 -14.45
N GLY A 30 -7.24 -7.20 -13.57
CA GLY A 30 -6.73 -6.01 -12.89
C GLY A 30 -5.75 -5.24 -13.77
N THR A 31 -5.94 -3.93 -13.91
CA THR A 31 -4.98 -3.08 -14.65
C THR A 31 -3.68 -2.83 -13.89
N GLY A 32 -3.63 -3.12 -12.60
CA GLY A 32 -2.44 -2.90 -11.76
C GLY A 32 -2.08 -1.43 -11.53
N LEU A 33 -3.02 -0.51 -11.75
CA LEU A 33 -2.75 0.94 -11.63
C LEU A 33 -3.09 1.52 -10.26
N GLY A 34 -3.96 0.88 -9.48
CA GLY A 34 -4.51 1.44 -8.25
C GLY A 34 -3.44 1.82 -7.21
N LEU A 35 -2.61 0.86 -6.81
CA LEU A 35 -1.57 1.11 -5.80
C LEU A 35 -0.45 2.03 -6.31
N ASN A 36 -0.15 1.99 -7.61
CA ASN A 36 0.77 2.96 -8.23
C ASN A 36 0.23 4.40 -8.10
N ILE A 37 -1.07 4.60 -8.33
CA ILE A 37 -1.72 5.91 -8.14
C ILE A 37 -1.65 6.34 -6.67
N VAL A 38 -1.92 5.43 -5.73
CA VAL A 38 -1.82 5.72 -4.28
C VAL A 38 -0.40 6.16 -3.90
N LYS A 39 0.64 5.43 -4.35
CA LYS A 39 2.04 5.79 -4.10
C LYS A 39 2.36 7.18 -4.64
N ARG A 40 1.96 7.49 -5.87
CA ARG A 40 2.16 8.83 -6.47
C ARG A 40 1.47 9.94 -5.68
N VAL A 41 0.26 9.70 -5.17
CA VAL A 41 -0.45 10.67 -4.33
C VAL A 41 0.29 10.88 -3.02
N ALA A 42 0.69 9.80 -2.33
CA ALA A 42 1.47 9.90 -1.10
C ALA A 42 2.77 10.70 -1.32
N ASP A 43 3.53 10.35 -2.36
CA ASP A 43 4.79 11.02 -2.72
C ASP A 43 4.58 12.51 -3.02
N ALA A 44 3.50 12.86 -3.73
CA ALA A 44 3.16 14.26 -4.02
C ALA A 44 2.87 15.10 -2.77
N HIS A 45 2.44 14.45 -1.68
CA HIS A 45 2.24 15.08 -0.38
C HIS A 45 3.49 15.00 0.54
N GLY A 46 4.60 14.44 0.06
CA GLY A 46 5.80 14.20 0.88
C GLY A 46 5.60 13.10 1.93
N TRP A 47 4.58 12.26 1.75
CA TRP A 47 4.27 11.13 2.61
C TRP A 47 4.95 9.87 2.11
N ASP A 48 5.02 8.87 2.97
CA ASP A 48 5.45 7.52 2.60
C ASP A 48 4.32 6.52 2.78
N ILE A 49 4.32 5.47 1.95
CA ILE A 49 3.41 4.33 2.05
C ILE A 49 4.19 3.02 1.97
N ARG A 50 3.91 2.10 2.89
CA ARG A 50 4.53 0.76 2.94
C ARG A 50 3.51 -0.32 3.22
N VAL A 51 3.83 -1.55 2.79
CA VAL A 51 3.06 -2.75 3.11
C VAL A 51 3.71 -3.51 4.27
N THR A 52 2.91 -3.88 5.26
CA THR A 52 3.31 -4.77 6.35
C THR A 52 2.26 -5.87 6.55
N GLU A 53 2.53 -6.77 7.49
CA GLU A 53 1.53 -7.74 7.94
C GLU A 53 0.51 -7.04 8.84
N SER A 54 -0.77 -7.39 8.68
CA SER A 54 -1.88 -6.96 9.52
C SER A 54 -1.83 -7.66 10.88
N SER A 55 -2.44 -7.04 11.90
CA SER A 55 -2.62 -7.67 13.21
C SER A 55 -3.46 -8.97 13.17
N MET A 56 -4.22 -9.17 12.09
CA MET A 56 -5.05 -10.35 11.83
C MET A 56 -4.43 -11.33 10.82
N GLY A 57 -3.18 -11.10 10.37
CA GLY A 57 -2.48 -11.96 9.39
C GLY A 57 -2.71 -11.60 7.92
N GLY A 58 -3.57 -10.62 7.62
CA GLY A 58 -3.77 -10.08 6.27
C GLY A 58 -2.80 -8.96 5.89
N THR A 59 -3.25 -8.04 5.03
CA THR A 59 -2.41 -6.93 4.55
C THR A 59 -2.61 -5.68 5.40
N ARG A 60 -1.54 -4.94 5.66
CA ARG A 60 -1.63 -3.56 6.18
C ARG A 60 -0.89 -2.59 5.27
N PHE A 61 -1.56 -1.50 4.90
CA PHE A 61 -0.94 -0.34 4.24
C PHE A 61 -0.78 0.77 5.27
N GLU A 62 0.47 1.19 5.53
CA GLU A 62 0.78 2.26 6.49
C GLU A 62 1.21 3.53 5.75
N ILE A 63 0.55 4.65 6.07
CA ILE A 63 0.87 5.98 5.53
C ILE A 63 1.51 6.82 6.63
N THR A 64 2.69 7.38 6.35
CA THR A 64 3.49 8.18 7.29
C THR A 64 3.94 9.51 6.67
N GLY A 65 4.52 10.42 7.47
CA GLY A 65 4.93 11.76 7.01
C GLY A 65 3.81 12.82 7.03
N LEU A 66 2.65 12.50 7.61
CA LEU A 66 1.56 13.47 7.76
C LEU A 66 1.90 14.58 8.77
N GLU A 67 1.61 15.82 8.40
CA GLU A 67 1.52 16.94 9.33
C GLU A 67 0.11 16.96 9.92
N ILE A 68 0.02 16.80 11.25
CA ILE A 68 -1.25 16.88 11.97
C ILE A 68 -1.40 18.31 12.46
N ILE A 69 -2.44 18.98 11.99
CA ILE A 69 -2.81 20.32 12.45
C ILE A 69 -3.71 20.14 13.69
N GLU A 70 -3.33 20.77 14.80
CA GLU A 70 -4.11 20.81 16.05
C GLU A 70 -5.28 21.80 15.99
#